data_AF-A0A6I5F4V1-F1
#
_entry.id   AF-A0A6I5F4V1-F1
#
_cell.length_a   1.000
_cell.length_b   1.000
_cell.length_c   1.000
_cell.angle_alpha   90.00
_cell.angle_beta   90.00
_cell.angle_gamma   90.00
#
_symmetry.space_group_name_H-M   'P 1'
#
loop_
_entity.id
_entity.type
_entity.pdbx_description
1 polymer ?
#
loop_
_entity_poly.entity_id
_entity_poly.type
_entity_poly.pdbx_seq_one_letter_code
_entity_poly.pdbx_strand_id
1 'polypeptide(L)'
;MDRWSKPEVLVAADSSFYVQNPDKLADAELHQILGLRPHDDVRLLFPITVVDELDGLKESGKERSRWRASHTLGLLDGILGGHTSSVWRSRSSASSFGDGSMEIRGQVSVEIVLDQPGHVRLPIADDEIIDRAVAIQSMASRPVRLLTCDTGQHTRGRAAGLEVTKIPAKDPGPEPDWASQGKPGNGTRQRRRERAAAQATEAEPAVG
;
A
#
# COMPACT_ATOMS: atom_id res chain seq x y z
N MET A 1 20.21 -2.99 22.43
CA MET A 1 19.99 -4.13 21.51
C MET A 1 19.58 -3.55 20.17
N ASP A 2 20.36 -3.79 19.12
CA ASP A 2 20.07 -3.28 17.78
C ASP A 2 18.83 -3.95 17.19
N ARG A 3 17.73 -3.19 17.13
CA ARG A 3 16.39 -3.59 16.67
C ARG A 3 16.39 -4.31 15.32
N TRP A 4 17.35 -4.01 14.45
CA TRP A 4 17.48 -4.54 13.08
C TRP A 4 18.86 -5.20 12.80
N SER A 5 19.52 -5.72 13.83
CA SER A 5 20.82 -6.41 13.70
C SER A 5 20.75 -7.83 13.13
N LYS A 6 19.57 -8.45 13.11
CA LYS A 6 19.40 -9.82 12.61
C LYS A 6 19.61 -9.87 11.09
N PRO A 7 20.21 -10.93 10.53
CA PRO A 7 20.43 -11.09 9.09
C PRO A 7 19.14 -11.46 8.34
N GLU A 8 18.17 -10.53 8.34
CA GLU A 8 16.89 -10.63 7.63
C GLU A 8 16.81 -9.53 6.56
N VAL A 9 15.94 -9.71 5.56
CA VAL A 9 15.62 -8.71 4.54
C VAL A 9 14.56 -7.77 5.11
N LEU A 10 14.87 -6.47 5.18
CA LEU A 10 13.96 -5.44 5.65
C LEU A 10 13.09 -4.95 4.49
N VAL A 11 11.78 -4.99 4.66
CA VAL A 11 10.82 -4.61 3.62
C VAL A 11 9.82 -3.63 4.22
N ALA A 12 9.65 -2.46 3.62
CA ALA A 12 8.55 -1.55 3.94
C ALA A 12 7.57 -1.57 2.77
N ALA A 13 6.28 -1.80 3.02
CA ALA A 13 5.27 -1.71 1.98
C ALA A 13 4.36 -0.50 2.23
N ASP A 14 3.97 0.19 1.17
CA ASP A 14 3.02 1.30 1.26
C ASP A 14 1.56 0.81 1.31
N SER A 15 0.62 1.73 1.56
CA SER A 15 -0.81 1.40 1.57
C SER A 15 -1.31 0.86 0.22
N SER A 16 -0.68 1.26 -0.89
CA SER A 16 -1.03 0.81 -2.24
C SER A 16 -0.82 -0.69 -2.41
N PHE A 17 0.24 -1.28 -1.84
CA PHE A 17 0.46 -2.72 -1.84
C PHE A 17 -0.72 -3.46 -1.21
N TYR A 18 -1.11 -3.10 0.02
CA TYR A 18 -2.16 -3.81 0.74
C TYR A 18 -3.54 -3.69 0.08
N VAL A 19 -3.78 -2.60 -0.64
CA VAL A 19 -5.08 -2.30 -1.26
C VAL A 19 -5.19 -2.81 -2.69
N GLN A 20 -4.13 -2.66 -3.47
CA GLN A 20 -4.15 -2.88 -4.92
C GLN A 20 -3.53 -4.22 -5.34
N ASN A 21 -2.67 -4.83 -4.51
CA ASN A 21 -2.11 -6.14 -4.80
C ASN A 21 -3.24 -7.16 -5.08
N PRO A 22 -3.11 -8.02 -6.11
CA PRO A 22 -4.11 -9.05 -6.40
C PRO A 22 -4.43 -9.90 -5.17
N ASP A 23 -3.39 -10.39 -4.51
CA ASP A 23 -3.52 -11.20 -3.31
C ASP A 23 -3.65 -10.33 -2.06
N LYS A 24 -4.47 -10.76 -1.12
CA LYS A 24 -4.55 -10.11 0.21
C LYS A 24 -3.27 -10.45 0.98
N LEU A 25 -2.89 -9.61 1.94
CA LEU A 25 -1.65 -9.81 2.70
C LEU A 25 -1.53 -11.25 3.23
N ALA A 26 -2.62 -11.80 3.79
CA ALA A 26 -2.66 -13.17 4.32
C ALA A 26 -2.13 -14.24 3.35
N ASP A 27 -2.41 -14.07 2.05
CA ASP A 27 -2.14 -15.05 1.00
C ASP A 27 -0.92 -14.67 0.15
N ALA A 28 -0.38 -13.47 0.32
CA ALA A 28 0.75 -12.98 -0.47
C ALA A 28 2.03 -13.77 -0.17
N GLU A 29 2.62 -14.38 -1.20
CA GLU A 29 3.91 -15.07 -1.09
C GLU A 29 5.06 -14.07 -1.23
N LEU A 30 5.43 -13.42 -0.10
CA LEU A 30 6.44 -12.35 -0.05
C LEU A 30 7.77 -12.74 -0.71
N HIS A 31 8.27 -13.97 -0.49
CA HIS A 31 9.51 -14.42 -1.11
C HIS A 31 9.45 -14.40 -2.64
N GLN A 32 8.31 -14.79 -3.23
CA GLN A 32 8.12 -14.78 -4.68
C GLN A 32 8.00 -13.35 -5.20
N ILE A 33 7.19 -12.51 -4.52
CA ILE A 33 7.00 -11.10 -4.88
C ILE A 33 8.33 -10.34 -4.87
N LEU A 34 9.17 -10.61 -3.87
CA LEU A 34 10.44 -9.93 -3.67
C LEU A 34 11.61 -10.60 -4.43
N GLY A 35 11.38 -11.74 -5.10
CA GLY A 35 12.45 -12.51 -5.75
C GLY A 35 13.54 -13.00 -4.78
N LEU A 36 13.16 -13.30 -3.54
CA LEU A 36 14.06 -13.80 -2.49
C LEU A 36 14.17 -15.32 -2.53
N ARG A 37 15.22 -15.85 -1.92
CA ARG A 37 15.38 -17.29 -1.77
C ARG A 37 14.40 -17.78 -0.70
N PRO A 38 13.84 -18.99 -0.82
CA PRO A 38 12.88 -19.49 0.16
C PRO A 38 13.36 -19.48 1.62
N HIS A 39 14.68 -19.60 1.86
CA HIS A 39 15.28 -19.64 3.20
C HIS A 39 15.63 -18.27 3.80
N ASP A 40 15.47 -17.18 3.05
CA ASP A 40 15.75 -15.82 3.53
C ASP A 40 14.70 -15.41 4.58
N ASP A 41 15.14 -14.88 5.71
CA ASP A 41 14.22 -14.30 6.70
C ASP A 41 13.77 -12.91 6.23
N VAL A 42 12.50 -12.59 6.43
CA VAL A 42 11.89 -11.32 6.02
C VAL A 42 11.31 -10.62 7.25
N ARG A 43 11.57 -9.31 7.36
CA ARG A 43 10.86 -8.42 8.27
C ARG A 43 10.06 -7.40 7.49
N LEU A 44 8.74 -7.53 7.55
CA LEU A 44 7.80 -6.58 6.99
C LEU A 44 7.54 -5.45 7.99
N LEU A 45 8.03 -4.28 7.66
CA LEU A 45 7.95 -3.05 8.42
C LEU A 45 6.71 -2.27 8.00
N PHE A 46 5.93 -1.85 8.98
CA PHE A 46 4.77 -0.98 8.83
C PHE A 46 5.10 0.35 9.50
N PRO A 47 5.64 1.34 8.77
CA PRO A 47 5.67 2.70 9.27
C PRO A 47 4.27 3.09 9.77
N ILE A 48 4.17 3.74 10.93
CA ILE A 48 2.86 4.08 11.51
C ILE A 48 1.99 4.91 10.55
N THR A 49 2.61 5.74 9.69
CA THR A 49 1.91 6.46 8.62
C THR A 49 1.12 5.53 7.69
N VAL A 50 1.64 4.33 7.37
CA VAL A 50 0.92 3.34 6.56
C VAL A 50 -0.29 2.79 7.30
N VAL A 51 -0.16 2.55 8.62
CA VAL A 51 -1.27 2.10 9.46
C VAL A 51 -2.38 3.16 9.48
N ASP A 52 -2.01 4.42 9.67
CA ASP A 52 -2.94 5.54 9.69
C ASP A 52 -3.65 5.73 8.33
N GLU A 53 -2.93 5.55 7.21
CA GLU A 53 -3.53 5.55 5.86
C GLU A 53 -4.55 4.41 5.69
N LEU A 54 -4.22 3.21 6.14
CA LEU A 54 -5.14 2.07 6.07
C LEU A 54 -6.38 2.31 6.93
N ASP A 55 -6.25 2.91 8.12
CA ASP A 55 -7.40 3.30 8.93
C ASP A 55 -8.26 4.36 8.23
N GLY A 56 -7.65 5.35 7.59
CA GLY A 56 -8.38 6.33 6.77
C GLY A 56 -9.15 5.68 5.61
N LEU A 57 -8.55 4.69 4.93
CA LEU A 57 -9.19 3.95 3.84
C LEU A 57 -10.31 3.02 4.33
N LYS A 58 -10.20 2.48 5.54
CA LYS A 58 -11.29 1.72 6.20
C LYS A 58 -12.53 2.60 6.39
N GLU A 59 -12.37 3.85 6.77
CA GLU A 59 -13.52 4.75 7.01
C GLU A 59 -14.10 5.33 5.72
N SER A 60 -13.22 5.79 4.80
CA SER A 60 -13.62 6.64 3.67
C SER A 60 -13.42 6.01 2.29
N GLY A 61 -12.74 4.87 2.21
CA GLY A 61 -12.43 4.20 0.95
C GLY A 61 -13.65 3.60 0.24
N LYS A 62 -13.46 3.30 -1.05
CA LYS A 62 -14.40 2.50 -1.85
C LYS A 62 -14.49 1.08 -1.29
N GLU A 63 -15.58 0.37 -1.57
CA GLU A 63 -15.88 -0.96 -1.04
C GLU A 63 -14.68 -1.92 -0.98
N ARG A 64 -13.99 -2.15 -2.11
CA ARG A 64 -12.80 -3.03 -2.15
C ARG A 64 -11.66 -2.50 -1.29
N SER A 65 -11.36 -1.21 -1.35
CA SER A 65 -10.24 -0.61 -0.61
C SER A 65 -10.50 -0.63 0.89
N ARG A 66 -11.73 -0.30 1.31
CA ARG A 66 -12.20 -0.42 2.68
C ARG A 66 -12.02 -1.84 3.20
N TRP A 67 -12.54 -2.83 2.46
CA TRP A 67 -12.42 -4.24 2.85
C TRP A 67 -10.96 -4.67 2.97
N ARG A 68 -10.11 -4.30 2.01
CA ARG A 68 -8.68 -4.64 2.01
C ARG A 68 -7.94 -4.02 3.19
N ALA A 69 -8.23 -2.76 3.51
CA ALA A 69 -7.65 -2.08 4.66
C ALA A 69 -8.10 -2.73 5.98
N SER A 70 -9.41 -2.94 6.17
CA SER A 70 -9.94 -3.63 7.36
C SER A 70 -9.33 -5.02 7.54
N HIS A 71 -9.22 -5.78 6.45
CA HIS A 71 -8.66 -7.12 6.49
C HIS A 71 -7.17 -7.12 6.86
N THR A 72 -6.40 -6.18 6.32
CA THR A 72 -4.97 -6.03 6.62
C THR A 72 -4.75 -5.63 8.07
N LEU A 73 -5.51 -4.65 8.57
CA LEU A 73 -5.42 -4.19 9.96
C LEU A 73 -5.85 -5.27 10.96
N GLY A 74 -6.92 -6.01 10.67
CA GLY A 74 -7.36 -7.13 11.51
C GLY A 74 -6.35 -8.29 11.55
N LEU A 75 -5.69 -8.58 10.42
CA LEU A 75 -4.59 -9.54 10.39
C LEU A 75 -3.40 -9.05 11.22
N LEU A 76 -3.02 -7.77 11.06
CA LEU A 76 -1.90 -7.18 11.78
C LEU A 76 -2.15 -7.20 13.30
N ASP A 77 -3.34 -6.79 13.75
CA ASP A 77 -3.74 -6.85 15.16
C ASP A 77 -3.70 -8.28 15.71
N GLY A 78 -4.24 -9.26 14.97
CA GLY A 78 -4.21 -10.66 15.37
C GLY A 78 -2.81 -11.26 15.48
N ILE A 79 -1.87 -10.89 14.60
CA ILE A 79 -0.47 -11.34 14.66
C ILE A 79 0.26 -10.69 15.84
N LEU A 80 0.02 -9.39 16.05
CA LEU A 80 0.76 -8.58 17.01
C LEU A 80 0.28 -8.80 18.44
N GLY A 81 -1.01 -9.06 18.67
CA GLY A 81 -1.54 -9.35 20.00
C GLY A 81 -1.24 -8.27 21.05
N GLY A 82 -1.24 -7.00 20.65
CA GLY A 82 -0.89 -5.86 21.51
C GLY A 82 0.61 -5.51 21.57
N HIS A 83 1.46 -6.23 20.85
CA HIS A 83 2.88 -5.89 20.68
C HIS A 83 3.10 -5.03 19.42
N THR A 84 4.28 -4.41 19.31
CA THR A 84 4.67 -3.68 18.08
C THR A 84 5.43 -4.55 17.09
N SER A 85 5.82 -5.77 17.47
CA SER A 85 6.47 -6.72 16.57
C SER A 85 6.14 -8.15 16.97
N SER A 86 5.95 -9.03 15.98
CA SER A 86 5.70 -10.46 16.21
C SER A 86 6.14 -11.29 15.01
N VAL A 87 6.29 -12.60 15.22
CA VAL A 87 6.55 -13.56 14.14
C VAL A 87 5.21 -13.94 13.52
N TRP A 88 5.07 -13.67 12.21
CA TRP A 88 3.86 -14.06 11.48
C TRP A 88 3.96 -15.48 10.93
N ARG A 89 5.07 -15.84 10.30
CA ARG A 89 5.34 -17.21 9.81
C ARG A 89 6.68 -17.66 10.39
N SER A 90 6.66 -18.73 11.18
CA SER A 90 7.90 -19.29 11.76
C SER A 90 8.74 -19.98 10.68
N ARG A 91 10.07 -19.94 10.85
CA ARG A 91 10.97 -20.73 10.02
C ARG A 91 10.57 -22.20 10.08
N SER A 92 10.45 -22.84 8.93
CA SER A 92 10.08 -24.25 8.84
C SER A 92 11.00 -24.99 7.88
N SER A 93 11.10 -26.29 8.09
CA SER A 93 11.78 -27.19 7.18
C SER A 93 10.92 -28.43 6.97
N ALA A 94 10.60 -28.73 5.72
CA ALA A 94 9.88 -29.93 5.34
C ALA A 94 10.76 -30.78 4.43
N SER A 95 10.66 -32.11 4.57
CA SER A 95 11.24 -33.02 3.57
C SER A 95 10.34 -33.05 2.34
N SER A 96 10.88 -32.76 1.17
CA SER A 96 10.14 -32.92 -0.07
C SER A 96 10.01 -34.40 -0.39
N PHE A 97 8.77 -34.87 -0.57
CA PHE A 97 8.50 -36.26 -0.88
C PHE A 97 8.96 -36.56 -2.31
N GLY A 98 10.12 -37.19 -2.47
CA GLY A 98 10.55 -37.79 -3.74
C GLY A 98 12.03 -37.69 -4.06
N ASP A 99 12.74 -36.66 -3.59
CA ASP A 99 14.15 -36.42 -3.96
C ASP A 99 15.12 -36.30 -2.77
N GLY A 100 14.60 -36.35 -1.53
CA GLY A 100 15.41 -36.19 -0.32
C GLY A 100 15.88 -34.76 -0.06
N SER A 101 15.40 -33.78 -0.83
CA SER A 101 15.67 -32.37 -0.58
C SER A 101 14.88 -31.85 0.63
N MET A 102 15.49 -30.93 1.37
CA MET A 102 14.81 -30.18 2.43
C MET A 102 14.34 -28.83 1.88
N GLU A 103 13.04 -28.61 1.88
CA GLU A 103 12.45 -27.30 1.65
C GLU A 103 12.51 -26.49 2.94
N ILE A 104 13.45 -25.54 2.98
CA ILE A 104 13.57 -24.58 4.07
C ILE A 104 12.80 -23.32 3.70
N ARG A 105 11.84 -22.93 4.54
CA ARG A 105 11.16 -21.64 4.47
C ARG A 105 11.66 -20.74 5.60
N GLY A 106 12.13 -19.55 5.23
CA GLY A 106 12.56 -18.51 6.15
C GLY A 106 11.40 -17.96 6.97
N GLN A 107 11.73 -17.35 8.10
CA GLN A 107 10.79 -16.69 8.98
C GLN A 107 10.28 -15.40 8.34
N VAL A 108 8.99 -15.12 8.49
CA VAL A 108 8.40 -13.80 8.22
C VAL A 108 7.98 -13.17 9.54
N SER A 109 8.54 -12.02 9.86
CA SER A 109 8.15 -11.20 11.01
C SER A 109 7.49 -9.90 10.54
N VAL A 110 6.63 -9.35 11.39
CA VAL A 110 5.97 -8.06 11.16
C VAL A 110 6.31 -7.12 12.29
N GLU A 111 6.43 -5.83 11.97
CA GLU A 111 6.75 -4.80 12.95
C GLU A 111 6.12 -3.46 12.58
N ILE A 112 5.40 -2.84 13.52
CA ILE A 112 4.97 -1.45 13.43
C ILE A 112 6.13 -0.55 13.88
N VAL A 113 6.55 0.34 13.00
CA VAL A 113 7.60 1.32 13.26
C VAL A 113 6.96 2.65 13.58
N LEU A 114 6.96 3.00 14.86
CA LEU A 114 6.48 4.29 15.35
C LEU A 114 7.40 5.43 14.91
N ASP A 115 6.82 6.63 14.88
CA ASP A 115 7.59 7.86 14.68
C ASP A 115 8.50 8.11 15.87
N GLN A 116 9.67 8.69 15.60
CA GLN A 116 10.58 9.07 16.67
C GLN A 116 10.00 10.25 17.46
N PRO A 117 10.23 10.35 18.77
CA PRO A 117 9.81 11.51 19.54
C PRO A 117 10.31 12.82 18.90
N GLY A 118 9.40 13.78 18.69
CA GLY A 118 9.71 15.06 18.04
C GLY A 118 9.73 15.03 16.51
N HIS A 119 9.48 13.87 15.88
CA HIS A 119 9.28 13.78 14.43
C HIS A 119 8.04 14.55 14.01
N VAL A 120 8.17 15.37 12.96
CA VAL A 120 7.06 16.08 12.33
C VAL A 120 6.89 15.47 10.95
N ARG A 121 5.72 14.87 10.73
CA ARG A 121 5.43 14.21 9.46
C ARG A 121 5.41 15.21 8.30
N LEU A 122 5.89 14.75 7.15
CA LEU A 122 5.76 15.47 5.89
C LEU A 122 4.28 15.61 5.51
N PRO A 123 3.91 16.67 4.77
CA PRO A 123 2.52 16.94 4.42
C PRO A 123 1.93 15.93 3.42
N ILE A 124 2.80 15.22 2.70
CA ILE A 124 2.43 14.18 1.73
C ILE A 124 2.82 12.84 2.35
N ALA A 125 1.82 11.99 2.59
CA ALA A 125 2.03 10.70 3.24
C ALA A 125 2.94 9.75 2.44
N ASP A 126 2.89 9.82 1.11
CA ASP A 126 3.83 9.14 0.23
C ASP A 126 5.29 9.52 0.53
N ASP A 127 5.58 10.81 0.60
CA ASP A 127 6.94 11.30 0.88
C ASP A 127 7.38 10.93 2.29
N GLU A 128 6.44 10.98 3.25
CA GLU A 128 6.64 10.52 4.62
C GLU A 128 7.03 9.04 4.68
N ILE A 129 6.33 8.15 3.97
CA ILE A 129 6.64 6.71 3.95
C ILE A 129 8.07 6.47 3.43
N ILE A 130 8.48 7.20 2.39
CA ILE A 130 9.83 7.11 1.84
C ILE A 130 10.86 7.62 2.85
N ASP A 131 10.62 8.78 3.48
CA ASP A 131 11.50 9.32 4.52
C ASP A 131 11.67 8.34 5.69
N ARG A 132 10.57 7.74 6.16
CA ARG A 132 10.61 6.70 7.20
C ARG A 132 11.43 5.48 6.76
N ALA A 133 11.27 5.00 5.53
CA ALA A 133 12.04 3.87 5.01
C ALA A 133 13.55 4.20 4.91
N VAL A 134 13.92 5.41 4.47
CA VAL A 134 15.31 5.89 4.41
C VAL A 134 15.92 6.05 5.81
N ALA A 135 15.15 6.55 6.77
CA ALA A 135 15.57 6.65 8.16
C ALA A 135 15.86 5.26 8.75
N ILE A 136 14.99 4.28 8.49
CA ILE A 136 15.21 2.88 8.91
C ILE A 136 16.46 2.30 8.24
N GLN A 137 16.64 2.50 6.93
CA GLN A 137 17.84 2.06 6.21
C GLN A 137 19.12 2.63 6.83
N SER A 138 19.10 3.91 7.19
CA SER A 138 20.24 4.60 7.82
C SER A 138 20.55 4.01 9.20
N MET A 139 19.52 3.80 10.03
CA MET A 139 19.67 3.22 11.37
C MET A 139 20.09 1.73 11.33
N ALA A 140 19.57 0.96 10.38
CA ALA A 140 19.92 -0.44 10.19
C ALA A 140 21.30 -0.63 9.53
N SER A 141 21.86 0.44 8.95
CA SER A 141 23.08 0.40 8.12
C SER A 141 23.01 -0.65 7.01
N ARG A 142 21.80 -0.94 6.52
CA ARG A 142 21.49 -2.01 5.57
C ARG A 142 20.32 -1.60 4.67
N PRO A 143 20.26 -2.11 3.43
CA PRO A 143 19.18 -1.76 2.51
C PRO A 143 17.80 -2.08 3.07
N VAL A 144 16.86 -1.16 2.88
CA VAL A 144 15.43 -1.39 3.07
C VAL A 144 14.78 -1.43 1.70
N ARG A 145 14.00 -2.48 1.45
CA ARG A 145 13.27 -2.64 0.20
C ARG A 145 11.86 -2.07 0.31
N LEU A 146 11.52 -1.11 -0.55
CA LEU A 146 10.18 -0.56 -0.66
C LEU A 146 9.32 -1.43 -1.59
N LEU A 147 8.14 -1.82 -1.14
CA LEU A 147 7.15 -2.56 -1.91
C LEU A 147 5.94 -1.66 -2.20
N THR A 148 5.59 -1.50 -3.48
CA THR A 148 4.52 -0.59 -3.91
C THR A 148 3.82 -1.07 -5.17
N CYS A 149 2.55 -0.71 -5.34
CA CYS A 149 1.83 -0.80 -6.62
C CYS A 149 1.80 0.55 -7.36
N ASP A 150 2.15 1.65 -6.70
CA ASP A 150 2.09 2.99 -7.26
C ASP A 150 3.35 3.35 -8.06
N THR A 151 3.15 4.05 -9.18
CA THR A 151 4.26 4.44 -10.07
C THR A 151 5.03 5.65 -9.54
N GLY A 152 4.32 6.58 -8.90
CA GLY A 152 4.93 7.74 -8.24
C GLY A 152 5.85 7.29 -7.11
N GLN A 153 5.37 6.42 -6.22
CA GLN A 153 6.18 5.87 -5.14
C GLN A 153 7.33 5.02 -5.60
N HIS A 154 7.14 4.24 -6.66
CA HIS A 154 8.26 3.54 -7.28
C HIS A 154 9.38 4.49 -7.72
N THR A 155 9.00 5.60 -8.34
CA THR A 155 9.95 6.58 -8.87
C THR A 155 10.63 7.38 -7.75
N ARG A 156 9.85 7.87 -6.78
CA ARG A 156 10.36 8.64 -5.63
C ARG A 156 11.26 7.79 -4.73
N GLY A 157 10.86 6.55 -4.43
CA GLY A 157 11.65 5.64 -3.60
C GLY A 157 13.03 5.34 -4.21
N ARG A 158 13.08 5.12 -5.54
CA ARG A 158 14.35 4.96 -6.26
C ARG A 158 15.21 6.22 -6.21
N ALA A 159 14.60 7.40 -6.40
CA ALA A 159 15.31 8.67 -6.32
C ALA A 159 15.90 8.92 -4.92
N ALA A 160 15.26 8.41 -3.87
CA ALA A 160 15.72 8.47 -2.48
C ALA A 160 16.76 7.38 -2.12
N GLY A 161 17.16 6.52 -3.07
CA GLY A 161 18.18 5.49 -2.85
C GLY A 161 17.67 4.21 -2.17
N LEU A 162 16.37 3.96 -2.18
CA LEU A 162 15.79 2.69 -1.74
C LEU A 162 15.83 1.66 -2.86
N GLU A 163 15.97 0.39 -2.50
CA GLU A 163 15.63 -0.70 -3.42
C GLU A 163 14.11 -0.78 -3.53
N VAL A 164 13.55 -0.84 -4.74
CA VAL A 164 12.09 -0.82 -4.92
C VAL A 164 11.60 -1.97 -5.79
N THR A 165 10.68 -2.75 -5.22
CA THR A 165 9.88 -3.76 -5.92
C THR A 165 8.52 -3.17 -6.25
N LYS A 166 8.24 -2.97 -7.53
CA LYS A 166 6.92 -2.55 -8.00
C LYS A 166 6.10 -3.78 -8.39
N ILE A 167 4.93 -3.94 -7.78
CA ILE A 167 3.96 -4.93 -8.24
C ILE A 167 3.12 -4.29 -9.35
N PRO A 168 2.92 -4.98 -10.48
CA PRO A 168 2.01 -4.51 -11.51
C PRO A 168 0.61 -4.30 -10.92
N ALA A 169 0.13 -3.06 -10.93
CA ALA A 169 -1.28 -2.80 -10.70
C ALA A 169 -2.12 -3.50 -11.78
N LYS A 170 -3.39 -3.77 -11.46
CA LYS A 170 -4.34 -4.33 -12.43
C LYS A 170 -4.29 -3.55 -13.74
N ASP A 171 -4.17 -4.25 -14.85
CA ASP A 171 -4.23 -3.66 -16.19
C ASP A 171 -5.47 -2.74 -16.28
N PRO A 172 -5.30 -1.45 -16.65
CA PRO A 172 -6.44 -0.56 -16.87
C PRO A 172 -7.44 -1.10 -17.91
N GLY A 173 -7.05 -2.10 -18.69
CA GLY A 173 -7.82 -2.66 -19.78
C GLY A 173 -7.62 -1.86 -21.06
N PRO A 174 -8.37 -2.19 -22.12
CA PRO A 174 -8.31 -1.43 -23.36
C PRO A 174 -8.69 0.04 -23.11
N GLU A 175 -8.07 0.94 -23.87
CA GLU A 175 -8.43 2.36 -23.84
C GLU A 175 -9.94 2.50 -24.05
N PRO A 176 -10.66 3.16 -23.13
CA PRO A 176 -12.08 3.39 -23.31
C PRO A 176 -12.30 4.17 -24.61
N ASP A 177 -13.24 3.70 -25.44
CA ASP A 177 -13.70 4.48 -26.57
C ASP A 177 -14.48 5.70 -26.05
N TRP A 178 -13.76 6.80 -25.87
CA TRP A 178 -14.29 8.07 -25.38
C TRP A 178 -15.29 8.70 -26.37
N ALA A 179 -15.25 8.31 -27.65
CA ALA A 179 -16.17 8.80 -28.67
C ALA A 179 -17.54 8.11 -28.59
N SER A 180 -17.61 6.84 -28.18
CA SER A 180 -18.88 6.12 -27.97
C SER A 180 -19.46 6.27 -26.56
N GLN A 181 -18.67 6.71 -25.58
CA GLN A 181 -19.17 7.08 -24.25
C GLN A 181 -19.75 8.50 -24.23
N GLY A 182 -20.84 8.70 -24.97
CA GLY A 182 -21.72 9.87 -24.83
C GLY A 182 -22.45 9.89 -23.48
N LYS A 183 -21.71 9.95 -22.37
CA LYS A 183 -22.30 10.18 -21.04
C LYS A 183 -22.65 11.66 -20.94
N PRO A 184 -23.93 12.04 -20.80
CA PRO A 184 -24.25 13.40 -20.40
C PRO A 184 -23.56 13.62 -19.05
N GLY A 185 -22.71 14.65 -18.99
CA GLY A 185 -22.01 15.00 -17.77
C GLY A 185 -23.03 15.08 -16.64
N ASN A 186 -22.72 14.44 -15.51
CA ASN A 186 -23.54 14.49 -14.29
C ASN A 186 -23.40 15.88 -13.63
N GLY A 187 -23.66 16.91 -14.43
CA GLY A 187 -23.40 18.30 -14.15
C GLY A 187 -24.64 18.89 -13.53
N THR A 188 -24.66 18.96 -12.21
CA THR A 188 -25.46 19.92 -11.46
C THR A 188 -25.33 21.33 -12.05
N ARG A 189 -24.19 21.64 -12.69
CA ARG A 189 -23.94 22.84 -13.50
C ARG A 189 -24.78 22.94 -14.77
N GLN A 190 -24.98 21.85 -15.52
CA GLN A 190 -25.77 21.86 -16.75
C GLN A 190 -27.25 22.07 -16.42
N ARG A 191 -27.79 21.37 -15.41
CA ARG A 191 -29.14 21.61 -14.90
C ARG A 191 -29.33 23.02 -14.33
N ARG A 192 -28.29 23.62 -13.74
CA ARG A 192 -28.32 25.02 -13.26
C ARG A 192 -28.32 26.02 -14.42
N ARG A 193 -27.61 25.72 -15.51
CA ARG A 193 -27.57 26.54 -16.73
C ARG A 193 -28.87 26.46 -17.52
N GLU A 194 -29.49 25.27 -17.59
CA GLU A 194 -30.80 25.04 -18.20
C GLU A 194 -31.93 25.72 -17.41
N ARG A 195 -31.90 25.65 -16.07
CA ARG A 195 -32.86 26.41 -15.23
C ARG A 195 -32.69 27.92 -15.34
N ALA A 196 -31.45 28.42 -15.41
CA ALA A 196 -31.19 29.84 -15.60
C ALA A 196 -31.61 30.33 -17.01
N ALA A 197 -31.45 29.49 -18.03
CA ALA A 197 -31.91 29.80 -19.38
C ALA A 197 -33.45 29.80 -19.47
N ALA A 198 -34.13 28.84 -18.85
CA ALA A 198 -35.60 28.79 -18.83
C ALA A 198 -36.22 29.99 -18.09
N GLN A 199 -35.60 30.46 -17.00
CA GLN A 199 -36.06 31.65 -16.26
C GLN A 199 -35.80 32.97 -17.00
N ALA A 200 -34.85 33.00 -17.93
CA ALA A 200 -34.60 34.19 -18.76
C ALA A 200 -35.62 34.32 -19.90
N THR A 201 -36.16 33.20 -20.41
CA THR A 201 -37.14 33.21 -21.51
C THR A 201 -38.56 33.55 -21.04
N GLU A 202 -38.91 33.32 -19.77
CA GLU A 202 -40.21 33.69 -19.20
C GLU A 202 -40.28 35.15 -18.71
N ALA A 203 -39.17 35.91 -18.76
CA ALA A 203 -39.07 37.26 -18.21
C ALA A 203 -39.12 38.39 -19.25
N GLU A 204 -39.59 38.14 -20.48
CA GLU A 204 -39.97 39.23 -21.40
C GLU A 204 -41.47 39.55 -21.26
N PRO A 205 -41.85 40.68 -20.62
CA PRO A 205 -43.23 41.12 -20.58
C PRO A 205 -43.60 41.83 -21.89
N ALA A 206 -44.85 41.59 -22.30
CA ALA A 206 -45.55 42.36 -23.30
C ALA A 206 -45.45 43.87 -23.04
N VAL A 207 -44.92 44.60 -24.03
CA VAL A 207 -45.11 46.03 -24.26
C VAL A 207 -45.05 46.20 -25.77
N GLY A 208 -45.98 46.82 -26.49
CA GLY A 208 -47.28 47.41 -26.24
C GLY A 208 -47.83 47.78 -27.62
#